data_AF-A0A0W1RE72-F1
#
_entry.id   AF-A0A0W1RE72-F1
#
_cell.length_a   1.000
_cell.length_b   1.000
_cell.length_c   1.000
_cell.angle_alpha   90.00
_cell.angle_beta   90.00
_cell.angle_gamma   90.00
#
_symmetry.space_group_name_H-M   'P 1'
#
loop_
_entity.id
_entity.type
_entity.pdbx_description
1 polymer ?
#
loop_
_entity_poly.entity_id
_entity_poly.type
_entity_poly.pdbx_seq_one_letter_code
_entity_poly.pdbx_strand_id
1 'polypeptide(L)'
;MSKVTLLVLGNLTGGTDSLYQVREKLVGIDGSFDEHVDAAIYTGSINPEYDRLELTPEDECQRLESLLGGLAADVPVYIVPGEHYEQGTTASVLRHDEYAPASSLDDAYIDEFSQLQYVPLDDIEEVGSLPITQNPALLEDEGILLMHSFLPELYDYYRDSDGPVYVSGSGFHGRIDGNSLNTMFTTLGLGPGADAVEGGFYLIDVDSTGITNVQFEGVDAKDIGRCEWHADRGRLQTSSRIGCPFCRDQEAYFEELLRESAAKQRQAGERTRMTELIGSLLEEDVLNERQQSEIREYALGLTTAENVFGGQALGGRKNSSSETRNPSDVVDKRYLFASSELGFDSGDLYAYYSRHNVLRKRDTSAADLPEPEDKDQRELDQIAYYQLPQGEWLLFPNSEDVSAVWERIVSHVADGTFYDARVGTEWTRLARGNQSHAILVAVPNYFDFDDVRRVYNRLRQIEGVPVYKLSFKPLLYSMYGIDSRNYKQFGLPRATRYSTDDF
;
A
#
# COMPACT_ATOMS: atom_id res chain seq x y z
N MET A 1 30.94 -22.21 10.80
CA MET A 1 30.65 -21.30 9.68
C MET A 1 30.82 -19.88 10.16
N SER A 2 31.26 -18.97 9.28
CA SER A 2 31.34 -17.54 9.59
C SER A 2 29.93 -17.00 9.64
N LYS A 3 29.52 -16.56 10.82
CA LYS A 3 28.33 -15.77 11.04
C LYS A 3 28.64 -14.32 10.61
N VAL A 4 27.65 -13.67 9.99
CA VAL A 4 27.70 -12.26 9.57
C VAL A 4 26.59 -11.50 10.29
N THR A 5 26.95 -10.41 10.95
CA THR A 5 26.03 -9.51 11.64
C THR A 5 25.69 -8.35 10.71
N LEU A 6 24.41 -8.19 10.39
CA LEU A 6 23.92 -7.22 9.42
C LEU A 6 23.04 -6.17 10.10
N LEU A 7 23.33 -4.90 9.80
CA LEU A 7 22.42 -3.79 10.07
C LEU A 7 21.46 -3.63 8.89
N VAL A 8 20.17 -3.89 9.08
CA VAL A 8 19.17 -3.81 8.01
C VAL A 8 18.29 -2.57 8.19
N LEU A 9 18.31 -1.71 7.17
CA LEU A 9 17.61 -0.44 7.11
C LEU A 9 16.55 -0.45 6.01
N GLY A 10 15.32 -0.09 6.35
CA GLY A 10 14.22 0.06 5.40
C GLY A 10 13.81 1.52 5.24
N ASN A 11 13.51 1.93 4.01
CA ASN A 11 12.83 3.17 3.63
C ASN A 11 12.95 4.34 4.62
N LEU A 12 13.93 5.21 4.37
CA LEU A 12 14.21 6.38 5.20
C LEU A 12 13.38 7.56 4.69
N THR A 13 12.20 7.75 5.30
CA THR A 13 11.25 8.81 4.94
C THR A 13 11.22 9.87 6.04
N GLY A 14 12.29 10.65 6.13
CA GLY A 14 12.40 11.64 7.20
C GLY A 14 13.61 12.56 7.21
N GLY A 15 14.40 12.59 6.13
CA GLY A 15 15.64 13.37 6.08
C GLY A 15 16.75 12.82 6.97
N THR A 16 17.80 13.63 7.15
CA THR A 16 19.04 13.27 7.88
C THR A 16 18.82 12.90 9.34
N ASP A 17 17.77 13.44 9.98
CA ASP A 17 17.56 13.33 11.43
C ASP A 17 17.26 11.89 11.86
N SER A 18 16.57 11.11 11.02
CA SER A 18 16.30 9.69 11.30
C SER A 18 17.59 8.87 11.32
N LEU A 19 18.51 9.12 10.39
CA LEU A 19 19.81 8.46 10.36
C LEU A 19 20.72 8.91 11.49
N TYR A 20 20.67 10.18 11.90
CA TYR A 20 21.37 10.62 13.11
C TYR A 20 20.88 9.86 14.33
N GLN A 21 19.57 9.64 14.49
CA GLN A 21 19.03 8.88 15.61
C GLN A 21 19.39 7.39 15.55
N VAL A 22 19.38 6.79 14.35
CA VAL A 22 19.88 5.42 14.14
C VAL A 22 21.37 5.34 14.50
N ARG A 23 22.18 6.30 14.04
CA ARG A 23 23.60 6.37 14.34
C ARG A 23 23.87 6.60 15.82
N GLU A 24 23.15 7.50 16.50
CA GLU A 24 23.27 7.72 17.96
C GLU A 24 22.87 6.48 18.78
N LYS A 25 21.99 5.63 18.26
CA LYS A 25 21.62 4.36 18.90
C LYS A 25 22.66 3.26 18.66
N LEU A 26 23.25 3.21 17.47
CA LEU A 26 24.24 2.22 17.08
C LEU A 26 25.64 2.54 17.64
N VAL A 27 25.99 3.82 17.60
CA VAL A 27 27.24 4.38 18.06
C VAL A 27 26.99 4.89 19.47
N GLY A 28 27.52 4.20 20.48
CA GLY A 28 27.46 4.68 21.86
C GLY A 28 28.00 6.11 22.01
N ILE A 29 27.82 6.71 23.19
CA ILE A 29 28.24 8.10 23.51
C ILE A 29 29.75 8.35 23.22
N ASP A 30 30.55 7.31 23.04
CA ASP A 30 31.98 7.33 22.77
C ASP A 30 32.40 7.14 21.30
N GLY A 31 31.46 6.97 20.36
CA GLY A 31 31.79 7.02 18.94
C GLY A 31 32.13 5.67 18.29
N SER A 32 31.95 4.54 18.99
CA SER A 32 32.09 3.19 18.43
C SER A 32 30.78 2.41 18.43
N PHE A 33 30.60 1.51 17.46
CA PHE A 33 29.52 0.53 17.49
C PHE A 33 29.74 -0.41 18.68
N ASP A 34 28.79 -0.45 19.63
CA ASP A 34 28.85 -1.33 20.80
C ASP A 34 28.72 -2.82 20.41
N GLU A 35 28.16 -3.09 19.23
CA GLU A 35 28.05 -4.42 18.62
C GLU A 35 28.85 -4.51 17.31
N HIS A 36 29.48 -5.66 17.06
CA HIS A 36 30.27 -5.88 15.85
C HIS A 36 29.34 -6.08 14.65
N VAL A 37 29.05 -5.00 13.92
CA VAL A 37 28.34 -5.04 12.63
C VAL A 37 29.35 -5.31 11.53
N ASP A 38 29.12 -6.35 10.73
CA ASP A 38 30.00 -6.73 9.61
C ASP A 38 29.66 -5.93 8.34
N ALA A 39 28.38 -5.65 8.11
CA ALA A 39 27.89 -4.85 6.99
C ALA A 39 26.50 -4.25 7.28
N ALA A 40 26.11 -3.27 6.47
CA ALA A 40 24.75 -2.76 6.45
C ALA A 40 24.06 -3.04 5.11
N ILE A 41 22.75 -3.24 5.18
CA ILE A 41 21.88 -3.47 4.03
C ILE A 41 20.79 -2.39 4.05
N TYR A 42 20.53 -1.80 2.89
CA TYR A 42 19.48 -0.81 2.71
C TYR A 42 18.48 -1.25 1.62
N THR A 43 17.22 -1.41 2.01
CA THR A 43 16.11 -1.81 1.13
C THR A 43 15.13 -0.65 0.93
N GLY A 44 15.44 0.29 0.02
CA GLY A 44 14.38 1.09 -0.61
C GLY A 44 14.54 2.60 -0.70
N SER A 45 13.40 3.29 -0.84
CA SER A 45 13.34 4.67 -1.35
C SER A 45 13.77 5.72 -0.32
N ILE A 46 14.46 6.75 -0.82
CA ILE A 46 14.35 8.07 -0.23
C ILE A 46 13.04 8.64 -0.73
N ASN A 47 12.04 8.76 0.13
CA ASN A 47 10.88 9.55 -0.27
C ASN A 47 11.37 11.01 -0.37
N PRO A 48 11.21 11.70 -1.51
CA PRO A 48 11.38 13.15 -1.54
C PRO A 48 10.58 13.72 -0.37
N GLU A 49 11.14 14.71 0.33
CA GLU A 49 10.29 15.43 1.29
C GLU A 49 9.02 15.82 0.51
N TYR A 50 7.84 15.60 1.11
CA TYR A 50 6.54 15.88 0.49
C TYR A 50 6.38 17.34 -0.02
N ASP A 51 7.41 18.18 0.16
CA ASP A 51 7.59 19.48 -0.45
C ASP A 51 8.64 19.49 -1.59
N ARG A 52 8.14 19.41 -2.84
CA ARG A 52 8.50 20.34 -3.94
C ARG A 52 9.81 20.21 -4.75
N LEU A 53 10.48 19.07 -4.83
CA LEU A 53 11.57 18.92 -5.82
C LEU A 53 11.32 17.74 -6.75
N GLU A 54 11.29 18.02 -8.05
CA GLU A 54 11.59 17.02 -9.09
C GLU A 54 13.04 16.59 -8.88
N LEU A 55 13.26 15.61 -8.01
CA LEU A 55 14.59 15.01 -7.84
C LEU A 55 14.85 14.15 -9.08
N THR A 56 15.97 14.41 -9.73
CA THR A 56 16.48 13.48 -10.74
C THR A 56 17.02 12.23 -10.05
N PRO A 57 17.16 11.10 -10.77
CA PRO A 57 17.86 9.93 -10.24
C PRO A 57 19.24 10.24 -9.65
N GLU A 58 20.00 11.14 -10.28
CA GLU A 58 21.30 11.61 -9.78
C GLU A 58 21.18 12.33 -8.43
N ASP A 59 20.15 13.18 -8.25
CA ASP A 59 19.89 13.83 -6.96
C ASP A 59 19.54 12.82 -5.86
N GLU A 60 18.84 11.73 -6.21
CA GLU A 60 18.54 10.64 -5.27
C GLU A 60 19.78 9.84 -4.90
N CYS A 61 20.63 9.49 -5.86
CA CYS A 61 21.92 8.83 -5.63
C CYS A 61 22.82 9.67 -4.72
N GLN A 62 23.01 10.96 -5.04
CA GLN A 62 23.80 11.88 -4.22
C GLN A 62 23.22 12.05 -2.81
N ARG A 63 21.90 12.06 -2.68
CA ARG A 63 21.25 12.13 -1.37
C ARG A 63 21.42 10.83 -0.58
N LEU A 64 21.31 9.68 -1.22
CA LEU A 64 21.60 8.37 -0.62
C LEU A 64 23.05 8.31 -0.12
N GLU A 65 24.00 8.71 -0.97
CA GLU A 65 25.42 8.79 -0.59
C GLU A 65 25.63 9.76 0.58
N SER A 66 25.02 10.94 0.55
CA SER A 66 25.16 11.89 1.65
C SER A 66 24.56 11.35 2.96
N LEU A 67 23.49 10.57 2.88
CA LEU A 67 22.79 10.01 4.03
C LEU A 67 23.55 8.81 4.61
N LEU A 68 23.95 7.86 3.76
CA LEU A 68 24.55 6.59 4.16
C LEU A 68 26.08 6.61 4.15
N GLY A 69 26.72 7.60 3.52
CA GLY A 69 28.19 7.70 3.42
C GLY A 69 28.89 7.78 4.78
N GLY A 70 28.22 8.37 5.77
CA GLY A 70 28.70 8.34 7.16
C GLY A 70 28.76 6.94 7.77
N LEU A 71 27.83 6.06 7.40
CA LEU A 71 27.82 4.65 7.79
C LEU A 71 28.80 3.82 6.94
N ALA A 72 28.89 4.13 5.65
CA ALA A 72 29.81 3.51 4.69
C ALA A 72 31.28 3.74 5.02
N ALA A 73 31.59 4.77 5.79
CA ALA A 73 32.93 5.02 6.31
C ALA A 73 33.38 3.98 7.36
N ASP A 74 32.41 3.34 8.04
CA ASP A 74 32.66 2.42 9.15
C ASP A 74 32.46 0.95 8.73
N VAL A 75 31.45 0.66 7.91
CA VAL A 75 31.11 -0.69 7.42
C VAL A 75 30.69 -0.66 5.94
N PRO A 76 30.86 -1.75 5.17
CA PRO A 76 30.28 -1.86 3.83
C PRO A 76 28.75 -1.68 3.86
N VAL A 77 28.20 -0.91 2.91
CA VAL A 77 26.76 -0.66 2.80
C VAL A 77 26.26 -1.16 1.45
N TYR A 78 25.44 -2.21 1.47
CA TYR A 78 24.81 -2.79 0.30
C TYR A 78 23.43 -2.19 0.08
N ILE A 79 23.11 -1.80 -1.15
CA ILE A 79 21.87 -1.08 -1.45
C ILE A 79 21.06 -1.75 -2.55
N VAL A 80 19.74 -1.72 -2.38
CA VAL A 80 18.76 -1.91 -3.45
C VAL A 80 17.85 -0.67 -3.50
N PRO A 81 17.87 0.09 -4.61
CA PRO A 81 17.08 1.31 -4.80
C PRO A 81 15.57 0.99 -4.86
N GLY A 82 14.73 1.96 -4.50
CA GLY A 82 13.29 1.77 -4.39
C GLY A 82 12.43 2.04 -5.65
N GLU A 83 11.10 2.10 -5.46
CA GLU A 83 10.03 2.13 -6.48
C GLU A 83 10.16 3.14 -7.64
N HIS A 84 11.02 4.17 -7.54
CA HIS A 84 11.27 5.09 -8.67
C HIS A 84 11.95 4.41 -9.88
N TYR A 85 12.43 3.17 -9.69
CA TYR A 85 13.06 2.36 -10.74
C TYR A 85 12.24 1.10 -11.09
N GLU A 86 10.99 1.01 -10.62
CA GLU A 86 10.16 -0.20 -10.78
C GLU A 86 9.44 -0.35 -12.12
N GLN A 87 9.90 -1.28 -12.98
CA GLN A 87 9.21 -1.68 -14.22
C GLN A 87 9.12 -3.21 -14.36
N GLY A 88 8.14 -3.85 -13.71
CA GLY A 88 7.91 -5.30 -13.88
C GLY A 88 6.57 -5.80 -13.33
N THR A 89 6.12 -6.99 -13.77
CA THR A 89 4.93 -7.67 -13.23
C THR A 89 5.36 -8.84 -12.34
N THR A 90 4.68 -9.11 -11.23
CA THR A 90 4.99 -10.23 -10.29
C THR A 90 5.19 -11.59 -10.98
N ALA A 91 4.56 -11.81 -12.15
CA ALA A 91 4.68 -13.04 -12.92
C ALA A 91 6.08 -13.29 -13.54
N SER A 92 6.89 -12.24 -13.75
CA SER A 92 8.25 -12.38 -14.26
C SER A 92 9.25 -12.72 -13.15
N VAL A 93 9.04 -12.22 -11.94
CA VAL A 93 9.92 -12.48 -10.78
C VAL A 93 9.94 -13.96 -10.38
N LEU A 94 8.84 -14.68 -10.63
CA LEU A 94 8.65 -16.08 -10.20
C LEU A 94 9.13 -17.14 -11.21
N ARG A 95 9.66 -16.75 -12.37
CA ARG A 95 10.28 -17.69 -13.31
C ARG A 95 11.79 -17.63 -13.13
N HIS A 96 12.35 -18.71 -12.60
CA HIS A 96 13.78 -18.87 -12.31
C HIS A 96 14.68 -18.70 -13.57
N ASP A 97 14.09 -18.73 -14.78
CA ASP A 97 14.72 -18.53 -16.08
C ASP A 97 14.30 -17.23 -16.80
N GLU A 98 13.31 -16.49 -16.28
CA GLU A 98 12.75 -15.26 -16.88
C GLU A 98 12.53 -14.13 -15.86
N TYR A 99 13.39 -14.02 -14.84
CA TYR A 99 13.36 -12.91 -13.89
C TYR A 99 13.41 -11.58 -14.67
N ALA A 100 12.27 -10.88 -14.76
CA ALA A 100 12.25 -9.53 -15.31
C ALA A 100 12.38 -8.54 -14.15
N PRO A 101 13.41 -7.69 -14.18
CA PRO A 101 13.82 -6.91 -13.04
C PRO A 101 12.75 -5.90 -12.68
N ALA A 102 12.26 -5.99 -11.45
CA ALA A 102 11.52 -4.89 -10.88
C ALA A 102 12.49 -3.74 -10.57
N SER A 103 13.74 -3.94 -10.17
CA SER A 103 14.57 -2.87 -9.54
C SER A 103 15.94 -2.64 -10.21
N SER A 104 15.99 -2.38 -11.52
CA SER A 104 17.26 -2.01 -12.19
C SER A 104 17.47 -0.49 -12.13
N LEU A 105 18.52 -0.05 -11.43
CA LEU A 105 19.14 1.24 -11.73
C LEU A 105 19.77 1.14 -13.12
N ASP A 106 19.70 2.20 -13.93
CA ASP A 106 20.53 2.30 -15.13
C ASP A 106 22.01 2.19 -14.72
N ASP A 107 22.81 1.43 -15.47
CA ASP A 107 24.24 1.26 -15.23
C ASP A 107 24.97 2.59 -15.06
N ALA A 108 24.48 3.64 -15.74
CA ALA A 108 25.01 5.00 -15.62
C ALA A 108 24.93 5.59 -14.19
N TYR A 109 23.97 5.15 -13.37
CA TYR A 109 23.78 5.61 -11.99
C TYR A 109 24.48 4.73 -10.96
N ILE A 110 24.77 3.47 -11.29
CA ILE A 110 25.55 2.58 -10.41
C ILE A 110 26.95 3.16 -10.18
N ASP A 111 27.55 3.71 -11.23
CA ASP A 111 28.86 4.38 -11.18
C ASP A 111 28.87 5.68 -10.34
N GLU A 112 27.71 6.21 -9.96
CA GLU A 112 27.61 7.40 -9.10
C GLU A 112 27.83 7.08 -7.62
N PHE A 113 27.67 5.81 -7.21
CA PHE A 113 27.97 5.38 -5.85
C PHE A 113 29.49 5.18 -5.67
N SER A 114 30.14 6.19 -5.11
CA SER A 114 31.52 6.17 -4.69
C SER A 114 31.78 5.41 -3.37
N GLN A 115 30.78 5.35 -2.49
CA GLN A 115 30.90 4.75 -1.14
C GLN A 115 29.91 3.62 -0.86
N LEU A 116 28.85 3.49 -1.65
CA LEU A 116 27.82 2.47 -1.47
C LEU A 116 28.01 1.34 -2.49
N GLN A 117 27.61 0.12 -2.12
CA GLN A 117 27.70 -1.06 -2.98
C GLN A 117 26.31 -1.39 -3.49
N TYR A 118 26.06 -1.13 -4.78
CA TYR A 118 24.84 -1.60 -5.42
C TYR A 118 24.85 -3.12 -5.52
N VAL A 119 23.75 -3.77 -5.14
CA VAL A 119 23.58 -5.21 -5.35
C VAL A 119 23.01 -5.41 -6.76
N PRO A 120 23.73 -6.06 -7.68
CA PRO A 120 23.27 -6.23 -9.06
C PRO A 120 22.13 -7.26 -9.19
N LEU A 121 21.44 -7.21 -10.32
CA LEU A 121 20.34 -8.11 -10.67
C LEU A 121 20.82 -9.35 -11.43
N ASP A 122 21.93 -9.26 -12.13
CA ASP A 122 22.48 -10.31 -12.99
C ASP A 122 23.81 -10.86 -12.49
N ASP A 123 24.23 -10.44 -11.28
CA ASP A 123 25.44 -10.90 -10.63
C ASP A 123 25.25 -11.10 -9.12
N ILE A 124 26.30 -11.59 -8.47
CA ILE A 124 26.37 -11.87 -7.03
C ILE A 124 27.47 -11.01 -6.42
N GLU A 125 27.14 -10.34 -5.32
CA GLU A 125 28.11 -9.71 -4.43
C GLU A 125 28.36 -10.60 -3.20
N GLU A 126 29.40 -10.31 -2.42
CA GLU A 126 29.70 -11.05 -1.20
C GLU A 126 29.60 -10.13 0.04
N VAL A 127 28.81 -10.55 1.03
CA VAL A 127 28.79 -9.94 2.37
C VAL A 127 29.47 -10.89 3.35
N GLY A 128 30.73 -10.58 3.68
CA GLY A 128 31.58 -11.51 4.43
C GLY A 128 31.86 -12.77 3.63
N SER A 129 31.17 -13.87 3.92
CA SER A 129 31.26 -15.13 3.16
C SER A 129 29.92 -15.55 2.54
N LEU A 130 28.89 -14.71 2.62
CA LEU A 130 27.56 -15.03 2.13
C LEU A 130 27.32 -14.32 0.79
N PRO A 131 26.82 -15.03 -0.24
CA PRO A 131 26.42 -14.40 -1.48
C PRO A 131 25.19 -13.53 -1.25
N ILE A 132 25.15 -12.35 -1.86
CA ILE A 132 24.00 -11.44 -1.88
C ILE A 132 23.66 -11.05 -3.31
N THR A 133 22.37 -11.06 -3.64
CA THR A 133 21.89 -10.70 -4.98
C THR A 133 20.43 -10.26 -4.92
N GLN A 134 19.96 -9.60 -5.96
CA GLN A 134 18.53 -9.33 -6.16
C GLN A 134 17.81 -10.44 -6.92
N ASN A 135 18.54 -11.39 -7.50
CA ASN A 135 17.98 -12.41 -8.38
C ASN A 135 17.98 -13.78 -7.70
N PRO A 136 16.79 -14.33 -7.36
CA PRO A 136 16.69 -15.62 -6.69
C PRO A 136 17.32 -16.74 -7.53
N ALA A 137 17.42 -16.58 -8.85
CA ALA A 137 17.96 -17.60 -9.72
C ALA A 137 19.48 -17.82 -9.59
N LEU A 138 20.18 -16.86 -9.00
CA LEU A 138 21.63 -16.90 -8.80
C LEU A 138 22.01 -17.49 -7.44
N LEU A 139 21.03 -17.68 -6.54
CA LEU A 139 21.25 -18.30 -5.24
C LEU A 139 20.90 -19.80 -5.33
N GLU A 140 21.82 -20.63 -4.85
CA GLU A 140 21.55 -22.06 -4.64
C GLU A 140 20.87 -22.24 -3.26
N ASP A 141 21.59 -22.80 -2.29
CA ASP A 141 21.04 -23.16 -0.98
C ASP A 141 21.37 -22.13 0.12
N GLU A 142 22.34 -21.24 -0.08
CA GLU A 142 22.76 -20.25 0.92
C GLU A 142 22.91 -18.86 0.30
N GLY A 143 22.68 -17.82 1.11
CA GLY A 143 22.86 -16.43 0.71
C GLY A 143 21.77 -15.50 1.21
N ILE A 144 21.76 -14.30 0.67
CA ILE A 144 20.81 -13.24 0.97
C ILE A 144 20.16 -12.78 -0.33
N LEU A 145 18.85 -13.01 -0.46
CA LEU A 145 18.03 -12.42 -1.50
C LEU A 145 17.54 -11.05 -1.02
N LEU A 146 17.99 -10.00 -1.70
CA LEU A 146 17.70 -8.63 -1.32
C LEU A 146 16.76 -7.96 -2.32
N MET A 147 15.64 -7.42 -1.87
CA MET A 147 14.67 -6.74 -2.74
C MET A 147 14.17 -5.44 -2.13
N HIS A 148 13.78 -4.48 -2.97
CA HIS A 148 12.99 -3.35 -2.49
C HIS A 148 11.54 -3.76 -2.24
N SER A 149 10.86 -4.32 -3.24
CA SER A 149 9.44 -4.63 -3.14
C SER A 149 9.19 -5.81 -2.19
N PHE A 150 8.14 -5.72 -1.39
CA PHE A 150 7.66 -6.80 -0.56
C PHE A 150 6.81 -7.74 -1.43
N LEU A 151 7.28 -8.97 -1.59
CA LEU A 151 6.57 -10.02 -2.32
C LEU A 151 6.16 -11.11 -1.33
N PRO A 152 4.87 -11.18 -0.95
CA PRO A 152 4.37 -12.16 0.01
C PRO A 152 4.73 -13.61 -0.36
N GLU A 153 4.73 -13.94 -1.64
CA GLU A 153 5.04 -15.29 -2.12
C GLU A 153 6.49 -15.70 -1.82
N LEU A 154 7.45 -14.77 -1.97
CA LEU A 154 8.84 -15.02 -1.61
C LEU A 154 9.02 -15.02 -0.09
N TYR A 155 8.31 -14.12 0.60
CA TYR A 155 8.33 -14.08 2.06
C TYR A 155 7.90 -15.44 2.66
N ASP A 156 6.77 -15.98 2.21
CA ASP A 156 6.26 -17.26 2.69
C ASP A 156 7.06 -18.46 2.17
N TYR A 157 7.65 -18.38 0.98
CA TYR A 157 8.55 -19.43 0.49
C TYR A 157 9.81 -19.55 1.34
N TYR A 158 10.50 -18.42 1.58
CA TYR A 158 11.81 -18.45 2.25
C TYR A 158 11.71 -18.61 3.76
N ARG A 159 10.61 -18.18 4.42
CA ARG A 159 10.49 -18.23 5.89
C ARG A 159 10.68 -19.64 6.47
N ASP A 160 10.17 -20.66 5.76
CA ASP A 160 10.16 -22.06 6.18
C ASP A 160 11.21 -22.89 5.42
N SER A 161 12.03 -22.24 4.58
CA SER A 161 13.05 -22.92 3.77
C SER A 161 14.39 -22.99 4.51
N ASP A 162 15.13 -24.07 4.28
CA ASP A 162 16.57 -24.14 4.58
C ASP A 162 17.42 -23.33 3.58
N GLY A 163 16.77 -22.53 2.72
CA GLY A 163 17.38 -21.76 1.65
C GLY A 163 17.82 -20.34 2.09
N PRO A 164 18.11 -19.47 1.10
CA PRO A 164 18.56 -18.10 1.34
C PRO A 164 17.67 -17.28 2.27
N VAL A 165 18.29 -16.31 2.94
CA VAL A 165 17.59 -15.28 3.71
C VAL A 165 16.94 -14.29 2.75
N TYR A 166 15.64 -14.07 2.89
CA TYR A 166 14.91 -13.06 2.13
C TYR A 166 14.78 -11.76 2.92
N VAL A 167 15.35 -10.67 2.38
CA VAL A 167 15.24 -9.33 2.96
C VAL A 167 14.55 -8.40 1.97
N SER A 168 13.47 -7.76 2.40
CA SER A 168 12.68 -6.86 1.56
C SER A 168 12.37 -5.51 2.22
N GLY A 169 12.07 -4.51 1.39
CA GLY A 169 11.58 -3.19 1.77
C GLY A 169 10.09 -2.95 1.45
N SER A 170 9.75 -1.72 1.08
CA SER A 170 8.43 -1.25 0.60
C SER A 170 7.17 -1.49 1.47
N GLY A 171 7.27 -2.01 2.70
CA GLY A 171 6.12 -2.21 3.60
C GLY A 171 6.02 -1.18 4.73
N PHE A 172 4.89 -0.46 4.88
CA PHE A 172 4.64 0.48 6.01
C PHE A 172 4.85 -0.14 7.41
N HIS A 173 4.87 -1.47 7.49
CA HIS A 173 5.01 -2.25 8.71
C HIS A 173 6.12 -3.27 8.49
N GLY A 174 6.97 -3.46 9.50
CA GLY A 174 7.98 -4.51 9.45
C GLY A 174 7.40 -5.86 9.83
N ARG A 175 8.00 -6.94 9.31
CA ARG A 175 7.63 -8.30 9.68
C ARG A 175 8.84 -9.21 9.65
N ILE A 176 8.89 -10.15 10.58
CA ILE A 176 9.91 -11.20 10.55
C ILE A 176 9.37 -12.57 10.96
N ASP A 177 9.76 -13.57 10.17
CA ASP A 177 9.48 -14.98 10.41
C ASP A 177 10.54 -15.85 9.75
N GLY A 178 11.13 -16.76 10.51
CA GLY A 178 12.23 -17.62 10.05
C GLY A 178 13.31 -16.86 9.27
N ASN A 179 13.53 -17.27 8.01
CA ASN A 179 14.51 -16.68 7.09
C ASN A 179 14.00 -15.48 6.28
N SER A 180 12.81 -14.94 6.60
CA SER A 180 12.22 -13.81 5.90
C SER A 180 12.06 -12.58 6.78
N LEU A 181 12.66 -11.46 6.35
CA LEU A 181 12.57 -10.14 6.97
C LEU A 181 12.03 -9.11 5.98
N ASN A 182 10.93 -8.45 6.35
CA ASN A 182 10.45 -7.23 5.71
C ASN A 182 10.72 -6.03 6.63
N THR A 183 11.43 -5.04 6.11
CA THR A 183 11.80 -3.85 6.88
C THR A 183 10.62 -2.90 7.06
N MET A 184 10.60 -2.19 8.20
CA MET A 184 9.58 -1.18 8.49
C MET A 184 10.01 0.17 7.91
N PHE A 185 9.09 0.97 7.38
CA PHE A 185 9.39 2.38 7.07
C PHE A 185 9.78 3.14 8.33
N THR A 186 10.78 4.01 8.18
CA THR A 186 11.03 5.09 9.12
C THR A 186 10.35 6.35 8.60
N THR A 187 9.16 6.67 9.11
CA THR A 187 8.34 7.82 8.68
C THR A 187 8.41 8.97 9.68
N LEU A 188 8.62 10.20 9.21
CA LEU A 188 8.21 11.39 9.94
C LEU A 188 6.70 11.33 10.17
N GLY A 189 6.25 11.54 11.42
CA GLY A 189 4.84 11.52 11.74
C GLY A 189 4.05 12.47 10.83
N LEU A 190 3.01 11.94 10.19
CA LEU A 190 2.16 12.70 9.28
C LEU A 190 1.19 13.58 10.10
N GLY A 191 1.57 14.82 10.44
CA GLY A 191 0.64 15.79 11.03
C GLY A 191 1.28 17.06 11.63
N PRO A 192 0.50 18.14 11.85
CA PRO A 192 1.00 19.34 12.55
C PRO A 192 1.36 19.00 14.01
N GLY A 193 2.62 19.21 14.40
CA GLY A 193 3.14 18.88 15.74
C GLY A 193 3.65 17.45 15.90
N ALA A 194 3.95 16.75 14.80
CA ALA A 194 4.49 15.40 14.84
C ALA A 194 6.03 15.43 14.89
N ASP A 195 6.58 15.37 16.11
CA ASP A 195 8.02 15.26 16.36
C ASP A 195 8.53 13.81 16.39
N ALA A 196 7.65 12.80 16.24
CA ALA A 196 8.05 11.41 16.34
C ALA A 196 8.39 10.82 14.96
N VAL A 197 9.67 10.50 14.76
CA VAL A 197 10.12 9.55 13.74
C VAL A 197 9.57 8.17 14.14
N GLU A 198 8.62 7.65 13.37
CA GLU A 198 8.07 6.32 13.58
C GLU A 198 8.87 5.32 12.74
N GLY A 199 9.64 4.43 13.36
CA GLY A 199 10.51 3.51 12.61
C GLY A 199 11.47 2.73 13.49
N GLY A 200 12.44 2.10 12.84
CA GLY A 200 13.51 1.36 13.48
C GLY A 200 14.42 0.67 12.47
N PHE A 201 15.42 -0.02 12.99
CA PHE A 201 16.34 -0.84 12.22
C PHE A 201 16.45 -2.23 12.82
N TYR A 202 16.98 -3.16 12.05
CA TYR A 202 17.22 -4.51 12.52
C TYR A 202 18.72 -4.78 12.61
N LEU A 203 19.11 -5.50 13.66
CA LEU A 203 20.39 -6.18 13.74
C LEU A 203 20.08 -7.66 13.63
N ILE A 204 20.55 -8.29 12.55
CA ILE A 204 20.34 -9.71 12.32
C ILE A 204 21.67 -10.43 12.21
N ASP A 205 21.70 -11.65 12.72
CA ASP A 205 22.83 -12.55 12.54
C ASP A 205 22.47 -13.60 11.50
N VAL A 206 23.24 -13.68 10.42
CA VAL A 206 23.04 -14.63 9.34
C VAL A 206 24.21 -15.58 9.26
N ASP A 207 23.93 -16.87 9.10
CA ASP A 207 24.91 -17.87 8.70
C ASP A 207 24.35 -18.77 7.59
N SER A 208 25.05 -19.85 7.26
CA SER A 208 24.64 -20.80 6.21
C SER A 208 23.32 -21.53 6.52
N THR A 209 22.74 -21.38 7.71
CA THR A 209 21.42 -21.93 8.08
C THR A 209 20.31 -20.88 8.04
N GLY A 210 20.67 -19.62 7.75
CA GLY A 210 19.75 -18.50 7.65
C GLY A 210 19.84 -17.52 8.82
N ILE A 211 18.72 -16.93 9.20
CA ILE A 211 18.65 -15.94 10.29
C ILE A 211 18.69 -16.66 11.65
N THR A 212 19.77 -16.43 12.40
CA THR A 212 19.99 -17.06 13.72
C THR A 212 19.63 -16.17 14.89
N ASN A 213 19.60 -14.86 14.69
CA ASN A 213 19.23 -13.87 15.71
C ASN A 213 18.69 -12.61 15.05
N VAL A 214 17.77 -11.95 15.76
CA VAL A 214 17.08 -10.75 15.30
C VAL A 214 16.83 -9.85 16.49
N GLN A 215 17.35 -8.64 16.40
CA GLN A 215 17.04 -7.54 17.27
C GLN A 215 16.46 -6.41 16.44
N PHE A 216 15.36 -5.83 16.92
CA PHE A 216 14.77 -4.64 16.31
C PHE A 216 14.95 -3.49 17.29
N GLU A 217 15.55 -2.41 16.81
CA GLU A 217 15.76 -1.20 17.56
C GLU A 217 14.84 -0.12 17.00
N GLY A 218 13.76 0.16 17.75
CA GLY A 218 12.85 1.25 17.42
C GLY A 218 13.54 2.60 17.64
N VAL A 219 13.38 3.54 16.71
CA VAL A 219 13.85 4.93 16.88
C VAL A 219 13.03 5.65 17.98
N ASP A 220 11.81 5.20 18.24
CA ASP A 220 10.95 5.63 19.35
C ASP A 220 10.32 4.40 20.09
N ALA A 221 9.70 4.62 21.26
CA ALA A 221 9.18 3.53 22.12
C ALA A 221 8.09 2.69 21.43
N LYS A 222 8.47 1.51 20.92
CA LYS A 222 7.56 0.50 20.36
C LYS A 222 7.96 -0.91 20.80
N ASP A 223 6.96 -1.76 21.00
CA ASP A 223 7.12 -3.20 21.26
C ASP A 223 7.02 -4.00 19.96
N ILE A 224 7.81 -5.07 19.86
CA ILE A 224 7.59 -6.13 18.85
C ILE A 224 6.36 -6.94 19.28
N GLY A 225 5.27 -6.79 18.54
CA GLY A 225 4.02 -7.49 18.81
C GLY A 225 3.82 -8.76 17.99
N ARG A 226 2.83 -9.55 18.37
CA ARG A 226 2.17 -10.49 17.46
C ARG A 226 0.79 -9.93 17.15
N CYS A 227 0.38 -10.00 15.89
CA CYS A 227 -1.02 -9.77 15.56
C CYS A 227 -1.83 -10.95 16.09
N GLU A 228 -2.90 -10.70 16.85
CA GLU A 228 -3.77 -11.78 17.36
C GLU A 228 -4.43 -12.59 16.22
N TRP A 229 -4.59 -11.98 15.04
CA TRP A 229 -5.24 -12.58 13.88
C TRP A 229 -4.28 -13.15 12.82
N HIS A 230 -3.03 -12.71 12.80
CA HIS A 230 -2.01 -13.11 11.82
C HIS A 230 -0.68 -13.44 12.52
N ALA A 231 -0.77 -14.18 13.62
CA ALA A 231 0.38 -14.61 14.42
C ALA A 231 1.21 -15.70 13.73
N ASP A 232 0.59 -16.41 12.79
CA ASP A 232 1.15 -17.45 11.93
C ASP A 232 2.11 -16.91 10.86
N ARG A 233 2.09 -15.59 10.61
CA ARG A 233 3.00 -14.91 9.68
C ARG A 233 4.15 -14.22 10.40
N GLY A 234 4.54 -14.71 11.56
CA GLY A 234 5.64 -14.14 12.35
C GLY A 234 5.31 -12.88 13.14
N ARG A 235 6.37 -12.19 13.56
CA ARG A 235 6.32 -11.03 14.47
C ARG A 235 6.11 -9.75 13.66
N LEU A 236 5.21 -8.90 14.15
CA LEU A 236 4.87 -7.63 13.50
C LEU A 236 5.52 -6.47 14.24
N GLN A 237 6.17 -5.58 13.49
CA GLN A 237 6.66 -4.31 13.97
C GLN A 237 5.72 -3.20 13.47
N THR A 238 5.03 -2.56 14.40
CA THR A 238 4.12 -1.46 14.07
C THR A 238 4.08 -0.41 15.18
N SER A 239 3.71 0.83 14.85
CA SER A 239 3.24 1.78 15.88
C SER A 239 1.94 1.31 16.49
N SER A 240 1.75 1.61 17.77
CA SER A 240 0.44 1.49 18.45
C SER A 240 -0.72 2.21 17.73
N ARG A 241 -0.41 3.09 16.78
CA ARG A 241 -1.36 3.85 15.95
C ARG A 241 -1.84 3.11 14.71
N ILE A 242 -1.08 2.14 14.20
CA ILE A 242 -1.38 1.45 12.94
C ILE A 242 -1.46 -0.05 13.24
N GLY A 243 -2.64 -0.64 13.11
CA GLY A 243 -2.82 -2.09 13.33
C GLY A 243 -2.11 -2.93 12.26
N CYS A 244 -2.16 -4.26 12.41
CA CYS A 244 -1.69 -5.18 11.38
C CYS A 244 -2.33 -4.87 10.00
N PRO A 245 -1.54 -4.74 8.92
CA PRO A 245 -2.06 -4.33 7.61
C PRO A 245 -3.16 -5.25 7.08
N PHE A 246 -3.00 -6.56 7.25
CA PHE A 246 -4.01 -7.57 6.87
C PHE A 246 -5.32 -7.46 7.65
N CYS A 247 -5.28 -6.93 8.87
CA CYS A 247 -6.50 -6.73 9.68
C CYS A 247 -7.23 -5.45 9.28
N ARG A 248 -6.54 -4.56 8.57
CA ARG A 248 -7.09 -3.29 8.11
C ARG A 248 -7.69 -3.41 6.72
N ASP A 249 -7.19 -4.35 5.90
CA ASP A 249 -7.63 -4.57 4.52
C ASP A 249 -7.86 -6.07 4.26
N GLN A 250 -9.07 -6.52 4.58
CA GLN A 250 -9.48 -7.92 4.48
C GLN A 250 -9.59 -8.37 3.00
N GLU A 251 -9.87 -7.45 2.08
CA GLU A 251 -9.90 -7.73 0.63
C GLU A 251 -8.49 -7.99 0.10
N ALA A 252 -7.52 -7.15 0.45
CA ALA A 252 -6.12 -7.37 0.10
C ALA A 252 -5.61 -8.73 0.63
N TYR A 253 -6.00 -9.10 1.86
CA TYR A 253 -5.71 -10.41 2.44
C TYR A 253 -6.31 -11.58 1.64
N PHE A 254 -7.57 -11.48 1.23
CA PHE A 254 -8.21 -12.56 0.44
C PHE A 254 -7.71 -12.63 -1.01
N GLU A 255 -7.40 -11.50 -1.63
CA GLU A 255 -6.78 -11.48 -2.95
C GLU A 255 -5.40 -12.13 -2.93
N GLU A 256 -4.62 -11.91 -1.88
CA GLU A 256 -3.31 -12.52 -1.68
C GLU A 256 -3.41 -14.04 -1.49
N LEU A 257 -4.30 -14.53 -0.62
CA LEU A 257 -4.53 -15.97 -0.44
C LEU A 257 -4.98 -16.68 -1.74
N LEU A 258 -5.84 -16.03 -2.53
CA LEU A 258 -6.27 -16.58 -3.82
C LEU A 258 -5.14 -16.57 -4.86
N ARG A 259 -4.26 -15.55 -4.83
CA ARG A 259 -3.06 -15.51 -5.68
C ARG A 259 -2.06 -16.60 -5.30
N GLU A 260 -1.79 -16.80 -4.01
CA GLU A 260 -0.91 -17.86 -3.50
C GLU A 260 -1.41 -19.25 -3.91
N SER A 261 -2.69 -19.54 -3.68
CA SER A 261 -3.29 -20.83 -4.07
C SER A 261 -3.25 -21.02 -5.60
N ALA A 262 -3.44 -19.94 -6.37
CA ALA A 262 -3.36 -19.96 -7.85
C ALA A 262 -1.93 -20.19 -8.34
N ALA A 263 -0.94 -19.65 -7.64
CA ALA A 263 0.47 -19.87 -7.92
C ALA A 263 0.86 -21.34 -7.65
N LYS A 264 0.48 -21.90 -6.49
CA LYS A 264 0.73 -23.31 -6.13
C LYS A 264 0.17 -24.28 -7.18
N GLN A 265 -1.06 -24.08 -7.63
CA GLN A 265 -1.69 -24.95 -8.63
C GLN A 265 -1.10 -24.79 -10.03
N ARG A 266 -0.70 -23.56 -10.42
CA ARG A 266 0.03 -23.34 -11.69
C ARG A 266 1.39 -24.01 -11.69
N GLN A 267 2.11 -24.00 -10.58
CA GLN A 267 3.38 -24.73 -10.42
C GLN A 267 3.17 -26.25 -10.52
N ALA A 268 2.02 -26.77 -10.10
CA ALA A 268 1.61 -28.16 -10.32
C ALA A 268 1.19 -28.48 -11.77
N GLY A 269 1.21 -27.48 -12.68
CA GLY A 269 0.82 -27.64 -14.08
C GLY A 269 -0.69 -27.68 -14.32
N GLU A 270 -1.49 -27.31 -13.32
CA GLU A 270 -2.94 -27.35 -13.39
C GLU A 270 -3.52 -26.01 -13.85
N ARG A 271 -4.44 -26.05 -14.82
CA ARG A 271 -5.28 -24.90 -15.20
C ARG A 271 -6.57 -24.98 -14.41
N THR A 272 -6.64 -24.21 -13.34
CA THR A 272 -7.71 -24.38 -12.36
C THR A 272 -8.70 -23.21 -12.39
N ARG A 273 -9.98 -23.52 -12.25
CA ARG A 273 -11.04 -22.50 -12.16
C ARG A 273 -11.04 -21.89 -10.75
N MET A 274 -11.49 -20.64 -10.62
CA MET A 274 -11.54 -19.94 -9.32
C MET A 274 -12.25 -20.75 -8.22
N THR A 275 -13.32 -21.49 -8.58
CA THR A 275 -14.05 -22.38 -7.67
C THR A 275 -13.22 -23.55 -7.14
N GLU A 276 -12.33 -24.09 -7.97
CA GLU A 276 -11.45 -25.20 -7.62
C GLU A 276 -10.27 -24.69 -6.78
N LEU A 277 -9.82 -23.45 -7.03
CA LEU A 277 -8.85 -22.71 -6.24
C LEU A 277 -9.33 -22.40 -4.81
N ILE A 278 -10.56 -21.92 -4.70
CA ILE A 278 -11.22 -21.70 -3.42
C ILE A 278 -11.38 -23.03 -2.68
N GLY A 279 -11.77 -24.10 -3.41
CA GLY A 279 -11.92 -25.44 -2.85
C GLY A 279 -10.62 -25.95 -2.23
N SER A 280 -9.51 -25.86 -2.95
CA SER A 280 -8.20 -26.27 -2.44
C SER A 280 -7.72 -25.40 -1.28
N LEU A 281 -7.91 -24.08 -1.34
CA LEU A 281 -7.55 -23.16 -0.28
C LEU A 281 -8.28 -23.54 1.03
N LEU A 282 -9.58 -23.84 0.93
CA LEU A 282 -10.41 -24.24 2.07
C LEU A 282 -10.10 -25.63 2.64
N GLU A 283 -9.38 -26.46 1.89
CA GLU A 283 -8.90 -27.78 2.30
C GLU A 283 -7.50 -27.72 2.92
N GLU A 284 -6.82 -26.57 2.91
CA GLU A 284 -5.50 -26.41 3.55
C GLU A 284 -5.64 -26.45 5.09
N ASP A 285 -4.90 -27.35 5.75
CA ASP A 285 -4.87 -27.55 7.21
C ASP A 285 -4.39 -26.32 8.00
N VAL A 286 -3.92 -25.28 7.30
CA VAL A 286 -3.38 -24.04 7.89
C VAL A 286 -4.49 -23.04 8.25
N LEU A 287 -5.69 -23.19 7.68
CA LEU A 287 -6.82 -22.30 7.93
C LEU A 287 -7.70 -22.83 9.06
N ASN A 288 -7.97 -22.00 10.06
CA ASN A 288 -8.93 -22.35 11.10
C ASN A 288 -10.39 -22.29 10.59
N GLU A 289 -11.33 -22.92 11.31
CA GLU A 289 -12.74 -23.02 10.91
C GLU A 289 -13.39 -21.66 10.62
N ARG A 290 -12.95 -20.60 11.31
CA ARG A 290 -13.45 -19.25 11.11
C ARG A 290 -12.89 -18.63 9.81
N GLN A 291 -11.59 -18.75 9.56
CA GLN A 291 -10.97 -18.31 8.29
C GLN A 291 -11.58 -19.05 7.10
N GLN A 292 -11.80 -20.36 7.22
CA GLN A 292 -12.52 -21.14 6.21
C GLN A 292 -13.95 -20.62 6.01
N SER A 293 -14.64 -20.22 7.07
CA SER A 293 -15.99 -19.63 6.96
C SER A 293 -15.97 -18.27 6.26
N GLU A 294 -15.01 -17.41 6.56
CA GLU A 294 -14.88 -16.07 5.96
C GLU A 294 -14.45 -16.17 4.48
N ILE A 295 -13.54 -17.08 4.13
CA ILE A 295 -13.18 -17.39 2.75
C ILE A 295 -14.37 -17.99 2.00
N ARG A 296 -15.16 -18.87 2.63
CA ARG A 296 -16.41 -19.38 2.04
C ARG A 296 -17.41 -18.25 1.79
N GLU A 297 -17.59 -17.31 2.72
CA GLU A 297 -18.46 -16.15 2.51
C GLU A 297 -17.96 -15.25 1.37
N TYR A 298 -16.66 -14.93 1.33
CA TYR A 298 -16.03 -14.16 0.24
C TYR A 298 -16.13 -14.87 -1.13
N ALA A 299 -15.84 -16.17 -1.16
CA ALA A 299 -15.97 -17.03 -2.34
C ALA A 299 -17.40 -17.20 -2.83
N LEU A 300 -18.35 -17.33 -1.90
CA LEU A 300 -19.78 -17.32 -2.21
C LEU A 300 -20.14 -15.95 -2.79
N GLY A 301 -19.63 -14.84 -2.26
CA GLY A 301 -19.77 -13.51 -2.87
C GLY A 301 -19.31 -13.47 -4.34
N LEU A 302 -18.15 -14.03 -4.66
CA LEU A 302 -17.59 -14.11 -6.02
C LEU A 302 -18.35 -15.07 -6.96
N THR A 303 -18.70 -16.27 -6.49
CA THR A 303 -19.38 -17.31 -7.30
C THR A 303 -20.87 -17.07 -7.48
N THR A 304 -21.51 -16.41 -6.50
CA THR A 304 -22.89 -15.91 -6.63
C THR A 304 -22.91 -14.71 -7.60
N ALA A 305 -21.85 -13.88 -7.63
CA ALA A 305 -21.74 -12.82 -8.61
C ALA A 305 -21.53 -13.30 -10.06
N GLU A 306 -20.83 -14.41 -10.27
CA GLU A 306 -20.68 -14.98 -11.62
C GLU A 306 -21.89 -15.82 -12.09
N ASN A 307 -22.65 -16.45 -11.18
CA ASN A 307 -23.74 -17.36 -11.54
C ASN A 307 -25.17 -16.80 -11.34
N VAL A 308 -25.38 -15.73 -10.57
CA VAL A 308 -26.73 -15.26 -10.18
C VAL A 308 -27.19 -13.97 -10.87
N PHE A 309 -26.32 -13.21 -11.55
CA PHE A 309 -26.73 -11.93 -12.15
C PHE A 309 -27.39 -12.02 -13.53
N GLY A 310 -28.37 -12.91 -13.60
CA GLY A 310 -29.60 -12.78 -14.38
C GLY A 310 -30.83 -12.61 -13.48
N GLY A 311 -30.78 -11.84 -12.38
CA GLY A 311 -32.01 -11.46 -11.65
C GLY A 311 -31.85 -11.10 -10.16
N GLN A 312 -32.14 -9.83 -9.85
CA GLN A 312 -32.62 -9.25 -8.57
C GLN A 312 -31.78 -9.32 -7.26
N ALA A 313 -31.33 -8.09 -6.90
CA ALA A 313 -31.25 -7.45 -5.58
C ALA A 313 -30.01 -7.61 -4.68
N LEU A 314 -29.40 -6.44 -4.40
CA LEU A 314 -28.56 -6.13 -3.23
C LEU A 314 -29.46 -6.16 -1.99
N GLY A 315 -29.37 -7.23 -1.22
CA GLY A 315 -30.00 -7.34 0.08
C GLY A 315 -28.96 -7.14 1.17
N GLY A 316 -28.50 -5.91 1.37
CA GLY A 316 -27.56 -5.60 2.44
C GLY A 316 -28.07 -6.19 3.77
N ARG A 317 -27.17 -6.81 4.56
CA ARG A 317 -27.45 -7.22 5.94
C ARG A 317 -27.62 -5.96 6.79
N LYS A 318 -28.79 -5.30 6.72
CA LYS A 318 -29.15 -4.30 7.73
C LYS A 318 -29.11 -5.01 9.08
N ASN A 319 -28.08 -4.74 9.88
CA ASN A 319 -28.17 -4.98 11.32
C ASN A 319 -29.45 -4.26 11.77
N SER A 320 -30.43 -5.03 12.25
CA SER A 320 -31.79 -4.58 12.53
C SER A 320 -31.90 -3.56 13.67
N SER A 321 -30.81 -2.91 14.05
CA SER A 321 -30.71 -1.98 15.18
C SER A 321 -29.77 -0.78 15.00
N SER A 322 -29.03 -0.63 13.90
CA SER A 322 -28.08 0.50 13.78
C SER A 322 -28.67 1.65 12.97
N GLU A 323 -29.17 2.67 13.64
CA GLU A 323 -29.19 4.02 13.09
C GLU A 323 -27.77 4.35 12.60
N THR A 324 -27.64 4.91 11.39
CA THR A 324 -26.34 5.36 10.88
C THR A 324 -25.76 6.40 11.82
N ARG A 325 -24.48 6.29 12.15
CA ARG A 325 -23.87 7.21 13.10
C ARG A 325 -23.90 8.64 12.56
N ASN A 326 -24.25 9.59 13.43
CA ASN A 326 -24.20 11.00 13.13
C ASN A 326 -22.73 11.48 13.04
N PRO A 327 -22.26 12.02 11.90
CA PRO A 327 -20.86 12.43 11.74
C PRO A 327 -20.40 13.50 12.74
N SER A 328 -21.32 14.34 13.22
CA SER A 328 -21.03 15.39 14.20
C SER A 328 -20.81 14.88 15.63
N ASP A 329 -21.21 13.64 15.92
CA ASP A 329 -21.01 13.02 17.24
C ASP A 329 -19.75 12.15 17.29
N VAL A 330 -19.07 11.95 16.16
CA VAL A 330 -17.89 11.08 16.05
C VAL A 330 -16.60 11.90 16.18
N VAL A 331 -15.92 11.73 17.31
CA VAL A 331 -14.72 12.52 17.69
C VAL A 331 -13.43 11.70 17.75
N ASP A 332 -13.49 10.41 17.41
CA ASP A 332 -12.38 9.46 17.53
C ASP A 332 -11.93 8.86 16.19
N LYS A 333 -12.68 9.09 15.10
CA LYS A 333 -12.38 8.60 13.76
C LYS A 333 -12.38 9.75 12.78
N ARG A 334 -11.51 9.69 11.76
CA ARG A 334 -11.43 10.70 10.69
C ARG A 334 -12.65 10.67 9.75
N TYR A 335 -13.07 9.48 9.34
CA TYR A 335 -14.18 9.29 8.40
C TYR A 335 -15.12 8.20 8.88
N LEU A 336 -16.39 8.31 8.50
CA LEU A 336 -17.33 7.20 8.41
C LEU A 336 -17.44 6.77 6.95
N PHE A 337 -17.57 5.47 6.70
CA PHE A 337 -17.76 4.88 5.37
C PHE A 337 -19.14 4.21 5.32
N ALA A 338 -19.89 4.44 4.25
CA ALA A 338 -21.26 3.94 4.14
C ALA A 338 -21.29 2.42 4.07
N SER A 339 -20.41 1.82 3.27
CA SER A 339 -20.17 0.37 3.23
C SER A 339 -19.95 -0.24 4.62
N SER A 340 -19.08 0.37 5.44
CA SER A 340 -18.83 -0.09 6.82
C SER A 340 -20.04 0.07 7.73
N GLU A 341 -20.80 1.16 7.62
CA GLU A 341 -22.04 1.36 8.41
C GLU A 341 -23.13 0.34 8.03
N LEU A 342 -23.12 -0.12 6.78
CA LEU A 342 -24.08 -1.08 6.24
C LEU A 342 -23.64 -2.54 6.41
N GLY A 343 -22.40 -2.78 6.82
CA GLY A 343 -21.81 -4.12 6.89
C GLY A 343 -21.69 -4.79 5.51
N PHE A 344 -21.44 -3.98 4.47
CA PHE A 344 -21.20 -4.48 3.12
C PHE A 344 -19.87 -5.22 3.04
N ASP A 345 -19.83 -6.26 2.24
CA ASP A 345 -18.58 -6.89 1.81
C ASP A 345 -18.18 -6.42 0.40
N SER A 346 -17.05 -6.95 -0.09
CA SER A 346 -16.51 -6.66 -1.42
C SER A 346 -17.48 -7.05 -2.54
N GLY A 347 -18.24 -8.13 -2.36
CA GLY A 347 -19.21 -8.65 -3.33
C GLY A 347 -20.41 -7.72 -3.50
N ASP A 348 -20.88 -7.13 -2.39
CA ASP A 348 -21.93 -6.12 -2.41
C ASP A 348 -21.51 -4.90 -3.25
N LEU A 349 -20.29 -4.40 -3.06
CA LEU A 349 -19.74 -3.30 -3.87
C LEU A 349 -19.54 -3.73 -5.32
N TYR A 350 -19.11 -4.97 -5.57
CA TYR A 350 -18.86 -5.46 -6.92
C TYR A 350 -20.13 -5.55 -7.77
N ALA A 351 -21.28 -5.85 -7.17
CA ALA A 351 -22.57 -5.91 -7.86
C ALA A 351 -22.98 -4.57 -8.49
N TYR A 352 -22.43 -3.44 -8.00
CA TYR A 352 -22.60 -2.12 -8.59
C TYR A 352 -22.16 -2.08 -10.06
N TYR A 353 -21.02 -2.68 -10.40
CA TYR A 353 -20.48 -2.65 -11.76
C TYR A 353 -21.44 -3.32 -12.75
N SER A 354 -21.92 -4.52 -12.42
CA SER A 354 -22.88 -5.24 -13.27
C SER A 354 -24.22 -4.51 -13.38
N ARG A 355 -24.67 -3.89 -12.28
CA ARG A 355 -25.98 -3.23 -12.25
C ARG A 355 -26.04 -2.00 -13.14
N HIS A 356 -25.00 -1.17 -13.08
CA HIS A 356 -24.96 0.10 -13.81
C HIS A 356 -24.11 0.03 -15.07
N ASN A 357 -23.64 -1.17 -15.44
CA ASN A 357 -22.75 -1.40 -16.59
C ASN A 357 -21.49 -0.51 -16.53
N VAL A 358 -20.87 -0.45 -15.35
CA VAL A 358 -19.71 0.42 -15.12
C VAL A 358 -18.44 -0.24 -15.64
N LEU A 359 -17.64 0.53 -16.37
CA LEU A 359 -16.33 0.12 -16.87
C LEU A 359 -15.41 -0.25 -15.70
N ARG A 360 -14.89 -1.47 -15.70
CA ARG A 360 -13.94 -1.93 -14.67
C ARG A 360 -12.53 -1.50 -15.01
N LYS A 361 -11.67 -1.30 -14.00
CA LYS A 361 -10.25 -0.94 -14.20
C LYS A 361 -9.55 -1.84 -15.23
N ARG A 362 -9.77 -3.16 -15.14
CA ARG A 362 -9.16 -4.16 -16.05
C ARG A 362 -9.68 -4.09 -17.49
N ASP A 363 -10.86 -3.53 -17.68
CA ASP A 363 -11.55 -3.43 -18.97
C ASP A 363 -11.36 -2.02 -19.58
N THR A 364 -10.83 -1.07 -18.80
CA THR A 364 -10.44 0.27 -19.27
C THR A 364 -9.28 0.16 -20.25
N SER A 365 -9.34 0.97 -21.30
CA SER A 365 -8.30 1.13 -22.30
C SER A 365 -7.91 2.61 -22.46
N ALA A 366 -6.81 2.86 -23.19
CA ALA A 366 -6.40 4.21 -23.55
C ALA A 366 -7.50 5.01 -24.31
N ALA A 367 -8.44 4.32 -24.96
CA ALA A 367 -9.54 4.95 -25.69
C ALA A 367 -10.66 5.48 -24.77
N ASP A 368 -10.69 5.04 -23.52
CA ASP A 368 -11.69 5.46 -22.53
C ASP A 368 -11.26 6.71 -21.77
N LEU A 369 -10.00 7.16 -21.95
CA LEU A 369 -9.53 8.39 -21.31
C LEU A 369 -10.35 9.59 -21.80
N PRO A 370 -10.85 10.44 -20.88
CA PRO A 370 -11.63 11.60 -21.23
C PRO A 370 -10.78 12.61 -22.00
N GLU A 371 -11.42 13.35 -22.90
CA GLU A 371 -10.77 14.46 -23.58
C GLU A 371 -10.21 15.44 -22.53
N PRO A 372 -8.90 15.71 -22.55
CA PRO A 372 -8.28 16.56 -21.54
C PRO A 372 -8.41 18.03 -21.94
N GLU A 373 -8.54 18.89 -20.93
CA GLU A 373 -8.57 20.35 -21.12
C GLU A 373 -7.19 20.90 -21.51
N ASP A 374 -6.12 20.22 -21.09
CA ASP A 374 -4.73 20.58 -21.33
C ASP A 374 -3.79 19.35 -21.30
N LYS A 375 -2.51 19.56 -21.59
CA LYS A 375 -1.48 18.50 -21.65
C LYS A 375 -1.17 17.86 -20.29
N ASP A 376 -1.20 18.63 -19.21
CA ASP A 376 -0.80 18.20 -17.88
C ASP A 376 -1.95 17.39 -17.24
N GLN A 377 -3.20 17.78 -17.52
CA GLN A 377 -4.37 16.96 -17.20
C GLN A 377 -4.37 15.63 -17.97
N ARG A 378 -3.94 15.62 -19.25
CA ARG A 378 -3.79 14.37 -20.01
C ARG A 378 -2.79 13.42 -19.36
N GLU A 379 -1.67 13.95 -18.89
CA GLU A 379 -0.63 13.18 -18.22
C GLU A 379 -1.14 12.58 -16.90
N LEU A 380 -1.85 13.36 -16.08
CA LEU A 380 -2.48 12.82 -14.87
C LEU A 380 -3.55 11.76 -15.17
N ASP A 381 -4.35 11.94 -16.23
CA ASP A 381 -5.33 10.92 -16.66
C ASP A 381 -4.61 9.63 -17.12
N GLN A 382 -3.44 9.73 -17.75
CA GLN A 382 -2.61 8.56 -18.11
C GLN A 382 -2.02 7.87 -16.87
N ILE A 383 -1.54 8.61 -15.88
CA ILE A 383 -1.05 8.03 -14.63
C ILE A 383 -2.19 7.33 -13.87
N ALA A 384 -3.36 7.98 -13.79
CA ALA A 384 -4.54 7.41 -13.14
C ALA A 384 -5.03 6.14 -13.85
N TYR A 385 -4.89 6.05 -15.17
CA TYR A 385 -5.18 4.84 -15.94
C TYR A 385 -4.38 3.63 -15.47
N TYR A 386 -3.07 3.77 -15.26
CA TYR A 386 -2.24 2.67 -14.78
C TYR A 386 -2.43 2.40 -13.28
N GLN A 387 -2.58 3.46 -12.49
CA GLN A 387 -2.52 3.35 -11.03
C GLN A 387 -3.91 3.32 -10.39
N LEU A 388 -4.67 4.41 -10.52
CA LEU A 388 -5.82 4.68 -9.65
C LEU A 388 -6.94 5.43 -10.40
N PRO A 389 -7.80 4.72 -11.16
CA PRO A 389 -8.87 5.33 -11.94
C PRO A 389 -10.08 5.76 -11.09
N GLN A 390 -9.97 5.71 -9.76
CA GLN A 390 -11.05 6.05 -8.85
C GLN A 390 -11.14 7.56 -8.64
N GLY A 391 -12.33 8.05 -8.31
CA GLY A 391 -12.51 9.43 -7.91
C GLY A 391 -13.75 9.62 -7.07
N GLU A 392 -13.96 10.85 -6.61
CA GLU A 392 -15.04 11.16 -5.68
C GLU A 392 -15.74 12.46 -6.07
N TRP A 393 -17.07 12.47 -5.98
CA TRP A 393 -17.86 13.69 -5.93
C TRP A 393 -17.81 14.29 -4.53
N LEU A 394 -17.32 15.52 -4.41
CA LEU A 394 -17.26 16.27 -3.17
C LEU A 394 -18.51 17.13 -3.01
N LEU A 395 -19.11 17.07 -1.83
CA LEU A 395 -20.18 17.96 -1.40
C LEU A 395 -19.96 18.43 0.04
N PHE A 396 -20.40 19.65 0.31
CA PHE A 396 -20.22 20.33 1.59
C PHE A 396 -21.58 20.82 2.08
N PRO A 397 -22.41 19.94 2.67
CA PRO A 397 -23.69 20.34 3.25
C PRO A 397 -23.47 21.34 4.39
N ASN A 398 -24.52 22.08 4.75
CA ASN A 398 -24.49 22.87 5.98
C ASN A 398 -24.35 21.93 7.18
N SER A 399 -23.72 22.40 8.25
CA SER A 399 -23.50 21.60 9.45
C SER A 399 -24.80 21.14 10.11
N GLU A 400 -25.90 21.88 9.94
CA GLU A 400 -27.24 21.49 10.41
C GLU A 400 -27.86 20.36 9.57
N ASP A 401 -27.44 20.21 8.31
CA ASP A 401 -28.00 19.27 7.35
C ASP A 401 -27.14 18.00 7.17
N VAL A 402 -25.90 18.00 7.68
CA VAL A 402 -24.91 16.94 7.38
C VAL A 402 -25.43 15.54 7.73
N SER A 403 -26.09 15.37 8.87
CA SER A 403 -26.58 14.08 9.34
C SER A 403 -27.69 13.56 8.42
N ALA A 404 -28.64 14.42 8.07
CA ALA A 404 -29.74 14.07 7.16
C ALA A 404 -29.24 13.80 5.73
N VAL A 405 -28.27 14.57 5.24
CA VAL A 405 -27.64 14.30 3.93
C VAL A 405 -26.87 12.97 3.98
N TRP A 406 -26.09 12.72 5.04
CA TRP A 406 -25.35 11.48 5.22
C TRP A 406 -26.27 10.26 5.23
N GLU A 407 -27.36 10.28 5.99
CA GLU A 407 -28.38 9.22 6.02
C GLU A 407 -28.94 8.91 4.62
N ARG A 408 -29.27 9.96 3.84
CA ARG A 408 -29.77 9.79 2.47
C ARG A 408 -28.70 9.18 1.56
N ILE A 409 -27.44 9.60 1.69
CA ILE A 409 -26.31 9.05 0.94
C ILE A 409 -26.10 7.57 1.29
N VAL A 410 -26.08 7.22 2.58
CA VAL A 410 -25.97 5.82 3.03
C VAL A 410 -27.14 4.99 2.50
N SER A 411 -28.37 5.54 2.45
CA SER A 411 -29.50 4.85 1.83
C SER A 411 -29.29 4.58 0.34
N HIS A 412 -28.61 5.47 -0.39
CA HIS A 412 -28.27 5.27 -1.80
C HIS A 412 -27.09 4.32 -2.02
N VAL A 413 -26.21 4.15 -1.03
CA VAL A 413 -25.23 3.05 -1.06
C VAL A 413 -25.95 1.73 -0.77
N ALA A 414 -26.85 1.72 0.22
CA ALA A 414 -27.63 0.55 0.60
C ALA A 414 -28.51 0.00 -0.53
N ASP A 415 -29.13 0.88 -1.32
CA ASP A 415 -29.91 0.49 -2.50
C ASP A 415 -29.03 0.21 -3.74
N GLY A 416 -27.71 0.42 -3.64
CA GLY A 416 -26.72 0.30 -4.69
C GLY A 416 -26.89 1.29 -5.83
N THR A 417 -27.47 2.46 -5.59
CA THR A 417 -27.47 3.59 -6.52
C THR A 417 -26.10 4.26 -6.56
N PHE A 418 -25.40 4.32 -5.43
CA PHE A 418 -23.99 4.74 -5.34
C PHE A 418 -23.09 3.54 -5.06
N TYR A 419 -21.83 3.65 -5.47
CA TYR A 419 -20.81 2.64 -5.23
C TYR A 419 -20.49 2.59 -3.74
N ASP A 420 -19.90 3.67 -3.22
CA ASP A 420 -19.69 3.89 -1.79
C ASP A 420 -19.64 5.39 -1.49
N ALA A 421 -19.60 5.75 -0.21
CA ALA A 421 -19.41 7.12 0.22
C ALA A 421 -18.71 7.19 1.57
N ARG A 422 -18.05 8.32 1.83
CA ARG A 422 -17.48 8.64 3.14
C ARG A 422 -17.81 10.06 3.57
N VAL A 423 -17.85 10.29 4.87
CA VAL A 423 -18.09 11.61 5.47
C VAL A 423 -17.02 11.94 6.50
N GLY A 424 -16.48 13.15 6.42
CA GLY A 424 -15.59 13.69 7.45
C GLY A 424 -16.38 13.91 8.74
N THR A 425 -15.87 13.39 9.83
CA THR A 425 -16.49 13.47 11.17
C THR A 425 -16.18 14.80 11.86
N GLU A 426 -16.69 14.98 13.09
CA GLU A 426 -16.34 16.12 13.94
C GLU A 426 -14.84 16.19 14.20
N TRP A 427 -14.16 15.06 14.39
CA TRP A 427 -12.70 15.02 14.49
C TRP A 427 -12.03 15.69 13.28
N THR A 428 -12.45 15.33 12.06
CA THR A 428 -11.88 15.90 10.83
C THR A 428 -12.18 17.38 10.69
N ARG A 429 -13.41 17.78 11.06
CA ARG A 429 -13.83 19.17 10.99
C ARG A 429 -12.98 20.05 11.91
N LEU A 430 -12.77 19.62 13.16
CA LEU A 430 -11.94 20.31 14.14
C LEU A 430 -10.46 20.33 13.72
N ALA A 431 -9.91 19.19 13.30
CA ALA A 431 -8.52 19.07 12.89
C ALA A 431 -8.16 19.98 11.69
N ARG A 432 -9.11 20.22 10.79
CA ARG A 432 -8.92 21.09 9.61
C ARG A 432 -9.35 22.54 9.82
N GLY A 433 -9.91 22.88 10.99
CA GLY A 433 -10.52 24.19 11.23
C GLY A 433 -11.68 24.50 10.28
N ASN A 434 -12.35 23.47 9.76
CA ASN A 434 -13.40 23.62 8.76
C ASN A 434 -14.73 24.02 9.42
N GLN A 435 -15.52 24.82 8.70
CA GLN A 435 -16.86 25.21 9.16
C GLN A 435 -17.92 24.16 8.83
N SER A 436 -17.66 23.28 7.85
CA SER A 436 -18.57 22.23 7.40
C SER A 436 -17.89 20.87 7.31
N HIS A 437 -18.70 19.83 7.35
CA HIS A 437 -18.28 18.47 7.02
C HIS A 437 -18.20 18.30 5.50
N ALA A 438 -17.28 17.45 5.05
CA ALA A 438 -17.20 17.04 3.65
C ALA A 438 -17.79 15.64 3.52
N ILE A 439 -18.71 15.45 2.58
CA ILE A 439 -19.15 14.12 2.14
C ILE A 439 -18.54 13.89 0.75
N LEU A 440 -18.00 12.69 0.54
CA LEU A 440 -17.35 12.26 -0.68
C LEU A 440 -18.06 10.99 -1.17
N VAL A 441 -18.61 11.02 -2.38
CA VAL A 441 -19.29 9.87 -3.00
C VAL A 441 -18.39 9.29 -4.08
N ALA A 442 -18.00 8.04 -3.91
CA ALA A 442 -17.02 7.38 -4.75
C ALA A 442 -17.61 6.99 -6.12
N VAL A 443 -16.78 7.11 -7.14
CA VAL A 443 -16.95 6.53 -8.46
C VAL A 443 -15.75 5.62 -8.71
N PRO A 444 -15.96 4.32 -8.97
CA PRO A 444 -14.87 3.35 -9.01
C PRO A 444 -13.95 3.49 -10.23
N ASN A 445 -14.45 4.11 -11.31
CA ASN A 445 -13.70 4.39 -12.52
C ASN A 445 -14.20 5.70 -13.13
N TYR A 446 -13.44 6.79 -12.99
CA TYR A 446 -13.87 8.10 -13.48
C TYR A 446 -13.74 8.26 -15.00
N PHE A 447 -13.07 7.33 -15.68
CA PHE A 447 -13.06 7.26 -17.14
C PHE A 447 -14.40 6.79 -17.70
N ASP A 448 -15.21 6.10 -16.89
CA ASP A 448 -16.62 5.89 -17.19
C ASP A 448 -17.41 7.19 -16.96
N PHE A 449 -17.36 8.07 -17.95
CA PHE A 449 -18.05 9.36 -17.87
C PHE A 449 -19.57 9.22 -17.69
N ASP A 450 -20.15 8.12 -18.18
CA ASP A 450 -21.57 7.85 -18.01
C ASP A 450 -21.91 7.55 -16.54
N ASP A 451 -21.08 6.76 -15.83
CA ASP A 451 -21.26 6.54 -14.39
C ASP A 451 -20.99 7.81 -13.57
N VAL A 452 -19.93 8.57 -13.90
CA VAL A 452 -19.65 9.86 -13.24
C VAL A 452 -20.87 10.79 -13.35
N ARG A 453 -21.45 10.89 -14.54
CA ARG A 453 -22.65 11.69 -14.83
C ARG A 453 -23.90 11.15 -14.13
N ARG A 454 -24.05 9.83 -14.07
CA ARG A 454 -25.18 9.16 -13.41
C ARG A 454 -25.18 9.46 -11.91
N VAL A 455 -24.02 9.34 -11.27
CA VAL A 455 -23.85 9.68 -9.84
C VAL A 455 -24.12 11.17 -9.61
N TYR A 456 -23.57 12.06 -10.46
CA TYR A 456 -23.86 13.49 -10.41
C TYR A 456 -25.36 13.79 -10.49
N ASN A 457 -26.06 13.27 -11.49
CA ASN A 457 -27.49 13.49 -11.68
C ASN A 457 -28.31 13.02 -10.49
N ARG A 458 -27.91 11.93 -9.85
CA ARG A 458 -28.58 11.45 -8.64
C ARG A 458 -28.31 12.33 -7.43
N LEU A 459 -27.06 12.76 -7.21
CA LEU A 459 -26.70 13.66 -6.11
C LEU A 459 -27.55 14.94 -6.13
N ARG A 460 -27.85 15.48 -7.32
CA ARG A 460 -28.67 16.69 -7.46
C ARG A 460 -30.11 16.54 -7.02
N GLN A 461 -30.61 15.31 -6.94
CA GLN A 461 -31.98 15.00 -6.53
C GLN A 461 -32.09 14.78 -5.01
N ILE A 462 -30.96 14.73 -4.30
CA ILE A 462 -30.94 14.54 -2.86
C ILE A 462 -31.15 15.88 -2.16
N GLU A 463 -32.18 15.94 -1.34
CA GLU A 463 -32.48 17.10 -0.51
C GLU A 463 -31.31 17.42 0.44
N GLY A 464 -30.94 18.71 0.52
CA GLY A 464 -29.82 19.20 1.33
C GLY A 464 -28.45 19.18 0.63
N VAL A 465 -28.35 18.56 -0.56
CA VAL A 465 -27.11 18.62 -1.36
C VAL A 465 -27.00 19.98 -2.07
N PRO A 466 -25.91 20.75 -1.87
CA PRO A 466 -25.71 22.03 -2.54
C PRO A 466 -25.27 21.82 -3.99
N VAL A 467 -26.24 21.65 -4.89
CA VAL A 467 -26.05 21.30 -6.31
C VAL A 467 -25.03 22.15 -7.07
N TYR A 468 -24.93 23.45 -6.74
CA TYR A 468 -24.02 24.41 -7.38
C TYR A 468 -22.57 24.34 -6.87
N LYS A 469 -22.25 23.36 -6.02
CA LYS A 469 -20.93 23.15 -5.40
C LYS A 469 -20.41 21.72 -5.57
N LEU A 470 -21.00 20.95 -6.49
CA LEU A 470 -20.51 19.60 -6.77
C LEU A 470 -19.23 19.70 -7.61
N SER A 471 -18.19 19.04 -7.10
CA SER A 471 -16.88 18.96 -7.71
C SER A 471 -16.40 17.53 -7.68
N PHE A 472 -15.94 17.01 -8.81
CA PHE A 472 -15.39 15.67 -8.91
C PHE A 472 -13.87 15.73 -8.88
N LYS A 473 -13.25 14.96 -7.98
CA LYS A 473 -11.81 14.90 -7.84
C LYS A 473 -11.33 13.47 -7.99
N PRO A 474 -10.43 13.17 -8.95
CA PRO A 474 -9.72 11.90 -9.00
C PRO A 474 -9.00 11.65 -7.69
N LEU A 475 -8.95 10.39 -7.26
CA LEU A 475 -8.26 10.03 -6.03
C LEU A 475 -6.75 10.30 -6.15
N LEU A 476 -6.18 10.14 -7.36
CA LEU A 476 -4.81 10.52 -7.70
C LEU A 476 -4.51 11.98 -7.34
N TYR A 477 -5.42 12.92 -7.62
CA TYR A 477 -5.21 14.33 -7.29
C TYR A 477 -5.11 14.53 -5.78
N SER A 478 -5.86 13.74 -4.99
CA SER A 478 -5.77 13.79 -3.54
C SER A 478 -4.49 13.16 -3.01
N MET A 479 -3.97 12.12 -3.66
CA MET A 479 -2.67 11.52 -3.33
C MET A 479 -1.51 12.50 -3.57
N TYR A 480 -1.55 13.22 -4.69
CA TYR A 480 -0.54 14.25 -5.00
C TYR A 480 -0.78 15.58 -4.27
N GLY A 481 -1.71 15.64 -3.33
CA GLY A 481 -1.97 16.85 -2.55
C GLY A 481 -2.50 18.02 -3.39
N ILE A 482 -3.01 17.78 -4.59
CA ILE A 482 -3.56 18.81 -5.48
C ILE A 482 -4.85 19.34 -4.88
N ASP A 483 -4.96 20.64 -4.66
CA ASP A 483 -6.14 21.31 -4.15
C ASP A 483 -6.33 22.71 -4.78
N SER A 484 -7.37 23.42 -4.35
CA SER A 484 -7.72 24.73 -4.91
C SER A 484 -6.65 25.82 -4.74
N ARG A 485 -5.64 25.59 -3.88
CA ARG A 485 -4.55 26.53 -3.59
C ARG A 485 -3.32 26.27 -4.46
N ASN A 486 -3.11 25.04 -4.92
CA ASN A 486 -1.88 24.66 -5.63
C ASN A 486 -2.10 24.07 -7.03
N TYR A 487 -3.33 23.80 -7.50
CA TYR A 487 -3.56 23.12 -8.79
C TYR A 487 -2.85 23.74 -10.00
N LYS A 488 -2.66 25.07 -10.01
CA LYS A 488 -1.93 25.77 -11.08
C LYS A 488 -0.45 25.41 -11.15
N GLN A 489 0.14 24.96 -10.05
CA GLN A 489 1.53 24.49 -9.99
C GLN A 489 1.69 23.16 -10.75
N PHE A 490 0.59 22.41 -10.88
CA PHE A 490 0.51 21.17 -11.66
C PHE A 490 0.03 21.40 -13.09
N GLY A 491 0.05 22.65 -13.56
CA GLY A 491 -0.43 23.01 -14.91
C GLY A 491 -1.94 22.94 -15.11
N LEU A 492 -2.71 22.55 -14.09
CA LEU A 492 -4.13 22.28 -14.23
C LEU A 492 -4.98 23.57 -14.31
N PRO A 493 -6.13 23.53 -15.01
CA PRO A 493 -7.10 24.61 -15.05
C PRO A 493 -7.92 24.70 -13.76
N ARG A 494 -8.03 23.59 -13.03
CA ARG A 494 -8.78 23.47 -11.76
C ARG A 494 -8.30 22.27 -10.95
N ALA A 495 -8.61 22.27 -9.65
CA ALA A 495 -8.23 21.21 -8.71
C ALA A 495 -9.10 19.94 -8.78
N THR A 496 -9.93 19.83 -9.80
CA THR A 496 -11.03 18.86 -9.94
C THR A 496 -11.14 18.46 -11.40
N ARG A 497 -11.39 17.18 -11.70
CA ARG A 497 -11.48 16.71 -13.09
C ARG A 497 -12.81 17.04 -13.76
N TYR A 498 -13.89 17.03 -12.97
CA TYR A 498 -15.21 17.47 -13.40
C TYR A 498 -15.84 18.39 -12.35
N SER A 499 -16.79 19.22 -12.76
CA SER A 499 -17.60 20.10 -11.92
C SER A 499 -19.03 20.11 -12.44
N THR A 500 -19.86 20.94 -11.81
CA THR A 500 -21.23 21.21 -12.26
C THR A 500 -21.28 21.78 -13.69
N ASP A 501 -20.21 22.40 -14.19
CA ASP A 501 -20.21 23.03 -15.52
C ASP A 501 -19.99 22.04 -16.67
N ASP A 502 -19.57 20.80 -16.35
CA ASP A 502 -19.34 19.74 -17.34
C ASP A 502 -20.61 18.91 -17.64
N PHE A 503 -21.72 19.18 -16.94
CA PHE A 503 -22.97 18.41 -16.99
C PHE A 503 -24.21 19.31 -17.04
#